data_AF-A0A1G1GEY9-F1
#
_entry.id   AF-A0A1G1GEY9-F1
#
_cell.length_a   1.000
_cell.length_b   1.000
_cell.length_c   1.000
_cell.angle_alpha   90.00
_cell.angle_beta   90.00
_cell.angle_gamma   90.00
#
_symmetry.space_group_name_H-M   'P 1'
#
loop_
_entity.id
_entity.type
_entity.pdbx_description
1 polymer ?
#
loop_
_entity_poly.entity_id
_entity_poly.type
_entity_poly.pdbx_seq_one_letter_code
_entity_poly.pdbx_strand_id
1 'polypeptide(L)' 'KEEELQMPKPKHHIVICTNTRAPGHPKGSCGEKGAQNVVMKFAEELEKRGLFGSVVLSGSTCVGVCSAGPIVIVYPDA' A
#
# COMPACT_ATOMS: atom_id res chain seq x y z
N LYS A 1 -8.73 -33.62 0.00
CA LYS A 1 -8.03 -33.09 -1.19
C LYS A 1 -8.06 -31.59 -1.07
N GLU A 2 -6.88 -31.02 -0.94
CA GLU A 2 -6.57 -29.61 -0.70
C GLU A 2 -6.72 -28.82 -2.01
N GLU A 3 -7.84 -29.07 -2.69
CA GLU A 3 -8.11 -28.61 -4.05
C GLU A 3 -9.16 -27.49 -3.94
N GLU A 4 -8.71 -26.28 -4.26
CA GLU A 4 -9.53 -25.09 -4.60
C GLU A 4 -10.29 -24.39 -3.46
N LEU A 5 -9.55 -23.74 -2.55
CA LEU A 5 -9.94 -22.38 -2.17
C LEU A 5 -9.29 -21.41 -3.16
N GLN A 6 -9.77 -21.39 -4.40
CA GLN A 6 -9.23 -20.53 -5.45
C GLN A 6 -9.63 -19.07 -5.16
N MET A 7 -8.88 -18.40 -4.28
CA MET A 7 -9.03 -16.96 -4.09
C MET A 7 -8.79 -16.27 -5.44
N PRO A 8 -9.69 -15.37 -5.89
CA PRO A 8 -9.46 -14.61 -7.10
C PRO A 8 -8.14 -13.84 -6.95
N LYS A 9 -7.15 -14.19 -7.77
CA LYS A 9 -5.85 -13.53 -7.76
C LYS A 9 -6.04 -12.11 -8.31
N PRO A 10 -5.69 -11.07 -7.55
CA PRO A 10 -5.73 -9.72 -8.09
C PRO A 10 -4.69 -9.58 -9.19
N LYS A 11 -4.97 -8.74 -10.19
CA LYS A 11 -4.02 -8.38 -11.24
C LYS A 11 -2.80 -7.67 -10.66
N HIS A 12 -3.04 -6.78 -9.70
CA HIS A 12 -1.98 -6.10 -8.96
C HIS A 12 -2.34 -5.97 -7.48
N HIS A 13 -1.33 -5.96 -6.63
CA HIS A 13 -1.46 -5.65 -5.21
C HIS A 13 -0.60 -4.43 -4.88
N ILE A 14 -1.26 -3.33 -4.56
CA ILE A 14 -0.64 -2.07 -4.16
C ILE A 14 -0.54 -2.07 -2.63
N VAL A 15 0.67 -2.05 -2.11
CA VAL A 15 0.98 -2.01 -0.68
C VAL A 15 1.64 -0.68 -0.36
N ILE A 16 1.01 0.11 0.50
CA ILE A 16 1.49 1.44 0.88
C ILE A 16 1.93 1.42 2.34
N CYS A 17 3.18 1.78 2.62
CA CYS A 17 3.65 1.94 3.99
C CYS A 17 2.94 3.15 4.61
N THR A 18 2.11 2.92 5.63
CA THR A 18 1.36 3.97 6.35
C THR A 18 1.89 4.20 7.77
N ASN A 19 3.02 3.58 8.12
CA ASN A 19 3.61 3.66 9.45
C ASN A 19 3.88 5.12 9.86
N THR A 20 3.39 5.49 11.05
CA THR A 20 3.64 6.78 11.71
C THR A 20 4.55 6.57 12.93
N ARG A 21 5.39 7.55 13.24
CA ARG A 21 6.21 7.59 14.47
C ARG A 21 5.99 8.91 15.20
N ALA A 22 6.47 8.99 16.44
CA ALA A 22 6.50 10.26 17.17
C ALA A 22 7.26 11.34 16.38
N PRO A 23 6.84 12.61 16.44
CA PRO A 23 7.54 13.72 15.80
C PRO A 23 9.02 13.78 16.20
N GLY A 24 9.91 14.05 15.23
CA GLY A 24 11.35 14.13 15.47
C GLY A 24 12.08 12.79 15.57
N HIS A 25 11.40 11.66 15.35
CA HIS A 25 12.06 10.35 15.29
C HIS A 25 13.15 10.34 14.19
N PRO A 26 14.38 9.87 14.45
CA PRO A 26 15.53 10.07 13.55
C PRO A 26 15.36 9.44 12.16
N LYS A 27 14.57 8.36 12.06
CA LYS A 27 14.23 7.72 10.77
C LYS A 27 13.07 8.39 10.03
N GLY A 28 12.37 9.34 10.62
CA GLY A 28 11.06 9.82 10.16
C GLY A 28 10.02 8.71 10.05
N SER A 29 8.97 8.93 9.28
CA SER A 29 7.94 7.93 9.00
C SER A 29 7.20 8.20 7.69
N CYS A 30 6.58 7.17 7.09
CA CYS A 30 5.79 7.40 5.87
C CYS A 30 4.51 8.19 6.17
N GLY A 31 3.92 7.99 7.37
CA GLY A 31 2.78 8.77 7.85
C GLY A 31 3.09 10.27 7.93
N GLU A 32 4.22 10.65 8.51
CA GLU A 32 4.69 12.05 8.56
C GLU A 32 4.91 12.66 7.18
N LYS A 33 5.25 11.82 6.19
CA LYS A 33 5.44 12.22 4.79
C LYS A 33 4.15 12.18 3.96
N GLY A 34 2.99 12.04 4.60
CA GLY A 34 1.69 12.11 3.93
C GLY A 34 1.20 10.81 3.29
N ALA A 35 1.67 9.64 3.76
CA ALA A 35 1.23 8.34 3.23
C ALA A 35 -0.31 8.16 3.21
N GLN A 36 -1.04 8.75 4.15
CA GLN A 36 -2.52 8.67 4.14
C GLN A 36 -3.14 9.35 2.92
N ASN A 37 -2.58 10.49 2.48
CA ASN A 37 -3.04 11.15 1.26
C ASN A 37 -2.77 10.28 0.02
N VAL A 38 -1.65 9.56 0.02
CA VAL A 38 -1.32 8.61 -1.06
C VAL A 38 -2.34 7.46 -1.10
N VAL A 39 -2.67 6.87 0.06
CA VAL A 39 -3.73 5.83 0.15
C VAL A 39 -5.06 6.34 -0.38
N MET A 40 -5.51 7.52 0.04
CA MET A 40 -6.77 8.10 -0.41
C MET A 40 -6.77 8.32 -1.93
N LYS A 41 -5.69 8.85 -2.51
CA LYS A 41 -5.59 9.06 -3.95
C LYS A 41 -5.60 7.76 -4.75
N PHE A 42 -4.99 6.69 -4.25
CA PHE A 42 -5.11 5.37 -4.87
C PHE A 42 -6.55 4.84 -4.79
N ALA A 43 -7.20 4.95 -3.63
CA ALA A 43 -8.59 4.50 -3.48
C ALA A 43 -9.54 5.24 -4.43
N GLU A 44 -9.43 6.57 -4.54
CA GLU A 44 -10.20 7.40 -5.46
C GLU A 44 -10.00 6.98 -6.93
N GLU A 45 -8.75 6.77 -7.35
CA GLU A 45 -8.46 6.37 -8.74
C GLU A 45 -8.88 4.94 -9.05
N LEU A 46 -8.81 4.02 -8.08
CA LEU A 46 -9.32 2.66 -8.23
C LEU A 46 -10.84 2.66 -8.36
N GLU A 47 -11.54 3.48 -7.58
CA GLU A 47 -12.98 3.65 -7.66
C GLU A 47 -13.40 4.19 -9.03
N LYS A 48 -12.81 5.32 -9.42
CA LYS A 48 -13.09 6.02 -10.67
C LYS A 48 -12.92 5.14 -11.91
N ARG A 49 -12.02 4.16 -11.84
CA ARG A 49 -11.72 3.23 -12.93
C ARG A 49 -12.42 1.87 -12.80
N GLY A 50 -13.22 1.65 -11.75
CA GLY A 50 -13.90 0.39 -11.49
C GLY A 50 -12.93 -0.78 -11.27
N LEU A 51 -11.76 -0.52 -10.68
CA LEU A 51 -10.68 -1.51 -10.54
C LEU A 51 -10.71 -2.29 -9.22
N PHE A 52 -11.57 -1.92 -8.26
CA PHE A 52 -11.73 -2.69 -7.03
C PHE A 52 -12.08 -4.15 -7.32
N GLY A 53 -11.45 -5.06 -6.57
CA GLY A 53 -11.54 -6.51 -6.80
C GLY A 53 -10.54 -7.04 -7.82
N SER A 54 -10.20 -6.26 -8.86
CA SER A 54 -9.12 -6.59 -9.80
C SER A 54 -7.75 -6.11 -9.31
N VAL A 55 -7.72 -5.02 -8.55
CA VAL A 55 -6.55 -4.50 -7.86
C VAL A 55 -6.86 -4.44 -6.38
N VAL A 56 -5.94 -4.94 -5.56
CA VAL A 56 -6.03 -4.84 -4.10
C VAL A 56 -5.17 -3.68 -3.63
N LEU A 57 -5.72 -2.85 -2.75
CA LEU A 57 -5.00 -1.79 -2.07
C LEU A 57 -4.88 -2.16 -0.59
N SER A 58 -3.67 -2.07 -0.03
CA SER A 58 -3.41 -2.39 1.38
C SER A 58 -2.46 -1.39 2.01
N GLY A 59 -2.71 -1.06 3.28
CA GLY A 59 -1.72 -0.40 4.14
C GLY A 59 -0.75 -1.42 4.73
N SER A 60 0.48 -1.01 4.99
CA SER A 60 1.49 -1.81 5.69
C SER A 60 2.20 -1.02 6.78
N THR A 61 2.86 -1.77 7.66
CA THR A 61 3.83 -1.23 8.62
C THR A 61 5.16 -0.90 7.92
N CYS A 62 6.15 -0.44 8.69
CA CYS A 62 7.43 0.00 8.15
C CYS A 62 8.14 -1.09 7.31
N VAL A 63 8.46 -0.77 6.05
CA VAL A 63 9.20 -1.65 5.12
C VAL A 63 10.72 -1.36 5.06
N GLY A 64 11.23 -0.53 5.98
CA GLY A 64 12.68 -0.33 6.19
C GLY A 64 13.31 0.84 5.43
N VAL A 65 12.74 1.29 4.31
CA VAL A 65 13.27 2.40 3.47
C VAL A 65 12.65 3.76 3.81
N CYS A 66 12.75 4.17 5.09
CA CYS A 66 12.08 5.39 5.57
C CYS A 66 12.57 6.70 4.91
N SER A 67 13.85 6.79 4.55
CA SER A 67 14.43 7.98 3.89
C SER A 67 13.78 8.29 2.54
N ALA A 68 13.36 7.26 1.79
CA ALA A 68 12.70 7.37 0.49
C ALA A 68 11.17 7.42 0.56
N GLY A 69 10.56 7.27 1.74
CA GLY A 69 9.10 7.24 1.87
C GLY A 69 8.42 8.55 1.42
N PRO A 70 7.08 8.53 1.19
CA PRO A 70 6.16 7.41 1.34
C PRO A 70 6.45 6.26 0.36
N ILE A 71 6.37 5.02 0.83
CA ILE A 71 6.75 3.85 0.02
C ILE A 71 5.50 3.16 -0.47
N VAL A 72 5.50 2.85 -1.77
CA VAL A 72 4.50 2.04 -2.44
C VAL A 72 5.21 0.86 -3.09
N ILE A 73 4.68 -0.34 -2.87
CA ILE A 73 5.15 -1.58 -3.49
C ILE A 73 3.97 -2.10 -4.33
N VAL A 74 4.22 -2.47 -5.59
CA VAL A 74 3.20 -2.97 -6.50
C VAL A 74 3.59 -4.37 -6.94
N TYR A 75 2.96 -5.41 -6.40
CA TYR A 75 3.15 -6.76 -6.92
C TYR A 75 2.21 -7.02 -8.11
N PRO A 76 2.62 -7.87 -9.08
CA PRO A 76 3.89 -8.62 -9.13
C PRO A 76 5.09 -7.84 -9.72
N ASP A 77 4.93 -6.57 -10.08
CA ASP A 77 5.93 -5.82 -10.86
C ASP A 77 7.13 -5.26 -10.04
N ALA A 78 7.00 -5.19 -8.72
CA ALA A 78 8.00 -4.62 -7.80
C ALA A 78 9.17 -5.57 -7.48
#